data_AF-A0A519HBN3-F1
#
_entry.id   AF-A0A519HBN3-F1
#
_cell.length_a   1.000
_cell.length_b   1.000
_cell.length_c   1.000
_cell.angle_alpha   90.00
_cell.angle_beta   90.00
_cell.angle_gamma   90.00
#
_symmetry.space_group_name_H-M   'P 1'
#
loop_
_entity.id
_entity.type
_entity.pdbx_description
1 polymer ?
#
loop_
_entity_poly.entity_id
_entity_poly.type
_entity_poly.pdbx_seq_one_letter_code
_entity_poly.pdbx_strand_id
1 'polypeptide(L)' 'MIYEFNGIKPVVHESAFVHPQAVVTGEVIIGRDVYIGPGAALRGDWGRIVI' A
#
# COMPACT_ATOMS: atom_id res chain seq x y z
N MET A 1 6.67 4.97 -2.64
CA MET A 1 7.23 3.81 -3.38
C MET A 1 6.37 2.58 -3.15
N ILE A 2 6.08 1.83 -4.21
CA ILE A 2 5.25 0.62 -4.17
C ILE A 2 6.12 -0.55 -4.61
N TYR A 3 6.18 -1.60 -3.80
CA TYR A 3 7.04 -2.76 -4.02
C TYR A 3 6.24 -4.06 -4.10
N GLU A 4 6.67 -4.92 -5.00
CA GLU A 4 6.20 -6.30 -5.09
C GLU A 4 6.94 -7.18 -4.08
N PHE A 5 6.23 -8.12 -3.46
CA PHE A 5 6.81 -9.16 -2.62
C PHE A 5 6.19 -10.50 -3.00
N ASN A 6 7.01 -11.52 -3.28
CA ASN A 6 6.56 -12.87 -3.66
C ASN A 6 5.51 -12.91 -4.79
N GLY A 7 5.63 -12.06 -5.82
CA GLY A 7 4.64 -12.01 -6.91
C GLY A 7 3.44 -11.11 -6.63
N ILE A 8 3.31 -10.56 -5.42
CA ILE A 8 2.13 -9.82 -4.96
C ILE A 8 2.46 -8.33 -4.90
N LYS A 9 1.66 -7.53 -5.63
CA LYS A 9 1.71 -6.07 -5.61
C LYS A 9 0.55 -5.50 -4.81
N PRO A 10 0.77 -4.36 -4.11
CA PRO A 10 -0.32 -3.61 -3.50
C PRO A 10 -1.38 -3.22 -4.53
N VAL A 11 -2.65 -3.28 -4.12
CA VAL A 11 -3.81 -2.81 -4.87
C VAL A 11 -4.25 -1.48 -4.29
N VAL A 12 -4.31 -0.46 -5.12
CA VAL A 12 -4.66 0.91 -4.71
C VAL A 12 -5.89 1.35 -5.50
N HIS A 13 -6.97 1.71 -4.81
CA HIS A 13 -8.13 2.30 -5.45
C HIS A 13 -7.77 3.63 -6.14
N GLU A 14 -8.36 3.93 -7.29
CA GLU A 14 -8.05 5.12 -8.10
C GLU A 14 -8.26 6.46 -7.37
N SER A 15 -9.18 6.51 -6.40
CA SER A 15 -9.44 7.70 -5.58
C SER A 15 -8.52 7.84 -4.36
N ALA A 16 -7.72 6.82 -4.05
CA ALA A 16 -6.77 6.88 -2.96
C ALA A 16 -5.52 7.66 -3.37
N PHE A 17 -4.88 8.28 -2.37
CA PHE A 17 -3.61 8.98 -2.58
C PHE A 17 -2.52 8.36 -1.69
N VAL A 18 -1.46 7.87 -2.34
CA VAL A 18 -0.25 7.40 -1.67
C VAL A 18 0.86 8.41 -1.87
N HIS A 19 1.28 9.07 -0.80
CA HIS A 19 2.34 10.06 -0.87
C HIS A 19 3.64 9.43 -1.41
N PRO A 20 4.43 10.11 -2.26
CA PRO A 20 5.65 9.54 -2.85
C PRO A 20 6.66 9.00 -1.83
N GLN A 21 6.74 9.64 -0.66
CA GLN A 21 7.60 9.26 0.47
C GLN A 21 7.04 8.15 1.38
N ALA A 22 5.84 7.61 1.10
CA ALA A 22 5.33 6.42 1.76
C ALA A 22 5.95 5.15 1.16
N VAL A 23 5.94 4.04 1.89
CA VAL A 23 6.38 2.72 1.41
C VAL A 23 5.24 1.74 1.57
N VAL A 24 4.85 1.06 0.48
CA VAL A 24 3.81 0.04 0.47
C VAL A 24 4.35 -1.22 -0.22
N THR A 25 4.35 -2.34 0.47
CA THR A 25 4.97 -3.60 0.01
C THR A 25 4.04 -4.79 0.21
N GLY A 26 3.95 -5.68 -0.78
CA GLY A 26 3.27 -6.98 -0.65
C GLY A 26 1.75 -6.92 -0.69
N GLU A 27 1.08 -7.76 0.10
CA GLU A 27 -0.37 -7.94 0.10
C GLU A 27 -1.09 -6.82 0.88
N VAL A 28 -1.15 -5.64 0.27
CA VAL A 28 -1.84 -4.46 0.80
C VAL A 28 -2.96 -4.04 -0.13
N ILE A 29 -4.17 -3.90 0.40
CA ILE A 29 -5.34 -3.40 -0.33
C ILE A 29 -5.73 -2.05 0.28
N ILE A 30 -5.69 -0.99 -0.54
CA ILE A 30 -6.04 0.39 -0.17
C ILE A 30 -7.36 0.76 -0.87
N GLY A 31 -8.39 1.05 -0.07
CA GLY A 31 -9.75 1.35 -0.46
C GLY A 31 -9.98 2.79 -0.92
N ARG A 32 -11.26 3.14 -1.13
CA ARG A 32 -11.66 4.46 -1.65
C ARG A 32 -11.34 5.55 -0.65
N ASP A 33 -10.88 6.69 -1.17
CA ASP A 33 -10.72 7.95 -0.43
C ASP A 33 -9.75 7.83 0.77
N VAL A 34 -8.85 6.86 0.70
CA VAL A 34 -7.78 6.64 1.68
C VAL A 34 -6.57 7.51 1.34
N TYR A 35 -6.01 8.14 2.38
CA TYR A 35 -4.77 8.89 2.30
C TYR A 35 -3.64 8.18 3.06
N ILE A 36 -2.56 7.83 2.35
CA ILE A 36 -1.32 7.33 2.95
C ILE A 36 -0.28 8.46 2.96
N GLY A 37 0.01 8.98 4.14
CA GLY A 37 0.90 10.13 4.34
C GLY A 37 2.39 9.83 4.20
N PRO A 38 3.24 10.88 4.15
CA PRO A 38 4.70 10.74 4.10
C PRO A 38 5.24 9.94 5.29
N GLY A 39 6.21 9.06 5.04
CA GLY A 39 6.85 8.25 6.08
C GLY A 39 6.05 7.04 6.55
N ALA A 40 4.80 6.87 6.10
CA ALA A 40 4.05 5.65 6.38
C ALA A 40 4.72 4.42 5.73
N ALA A 41 4.77 3.32 6.47
CA ALA A 41 5.29 2.03 5.99
C ALA A 41 4.23 0.94 6.18
N LEU A 42 3.69 0.46 5.07
CA LEU A 42 2.71 -0.63 5.00
C LEU A 42 3.40 -1.85 4.40
N ARG A 43 3.51 -2.93 5.17
CA ARG A 43 4.26 -4.13 4.79
C ARG A 43 3.42 -5.39 4.98
N GLY A 44 2.77 -5.82 3.91
CA GLY A 44 1.94 -7.03 3.85
C GLY A 44 2.71 -8.27 3.43
N ASP A 45 3.79 -8.62 4.15
CA ASP A 45 4.69 -9.72 3.75
C ASP A 45 4.23 -11.09 4.29
N TRP A 46 3.73 -11.10 5.53
CA TRP A 46 3.31 -12.32 6.24
C TRP A 46 1.81 -12.40 6.47
N GLY A 47 1.09 -11.32 6.12
CA GLY A 47 -0.34 -11.20 6.30
C GLY A 47 -0.88 -10.01 5.52
N ARG A 48 -2.15 -10.12 5.13
CA ARG A 48 -2.85 -9.11 4.35
C ARG A 48 -3.18 -7.89 5.20
N ILE A 49 -2.94 -6.70 4.63
CA ILE A 49 -3.43 -5.42 5.17
C ILE A 49 -4.58 -4.94 4.29
N VAL A 50 -5.72 -4.58 4.90
CA VAL A 50 -6.88 -3.98 4.21
C VAL A 50 -7.25 -2.71 4.95
N ILE A 51 -7.26 -1.59 4.24
CA ILE A 51 -7.52 -0.24 4.76
C ILE A 51 -8.26 0.59 3.73
#